data_AF-D8IBM0-F1
#
_entry.id   AF-D8IBM0-F1
#
_cell.length_a   1.000
_cell.length_b   1.000
_cell.length_c   1.000
_cell.angle_alpha   90.00
_cell.angle_beta   90.00
_cell.angle_gamma   90.00
#
_symmetry.space_group_name_H-M   'P 1'
#
loop_
_entity.id
_entity.type
_entity.pdbx_description
1 polymer ?
#
loop_
_entity_poly.entity_id
_entity_poly.type
_entity_poly.pdbx_seq_one_letter_code
_entity_poly.pdbx_strand_id
1 'polypeptide(L)'
;MMLIVVLGVATNFIVKSGSYPAKLKRITQFYEDGNVELAMKEINELDPKFRKDPIILWYSANLYYKQNQYILAMAALQSMLDGAYFTKDITELKVREFLANIYEETGNSKKALDEYDYIIKIKNQDYDSLYKAGLISYQSGEWILAQKYLSLAATRNDSNPELLYMLAFSYYKMRSYHAAQQNIEKAIALDSSNYNYHLLYGRILSASRDFQNAVKELEISYDSSFIDNKDSISLDLANSYYELGDYDKANKYYREVLTKDNIANEKVVDERYRYAETLVKQKHFEEAVKQWEIIKSIRNIYLDVDQKLKTYSSIIANNAFRTALEMDVIDYLEKHFYRILTLNGYIVTDHTKKSDSLVFFVTIKKFGSEGQSYKSTFALDTSGYPMRQNTVDEFMDYARAYKSAHSFLISIGDFAPNLKVDDTVMIIEPERFEAIIEGVISFSD
;
A
#
# COMPACT_ATOMS: atom_id res chain seq x y z
N MET A 1 -44.47 58.07 62.22
CA MET A 1 -45.00 57.11 61.22
C MET A 1 -43.89 56.78 60.20
N MET A 2 -42.79 56.17 60.65
CA MET A 2 -41.64 55.84 59.80
C MET A 2 -40.77 54.77 60.50
N LEU A 3 -41.38 53.64 60.89
CA LEU A 3 -40.63 52.52 61.47
C LEU A 3 -41.27 51.14 61.25
N ILE A 4 -42.26 51.04 60.35
CA ILE A 4 -42.93 49.78 60.00
C ILE A 4 -42.66 49.37 58.54
N VAL A 5 -42.07 50.23 57.71
CA VAL A 5 -41.86 49.93 56.28
C VAL A 5 -40.53 49.22 55.98
N VAL A 6 -39.55 49.25 56.88
CA VAL A 6 -38.23 48.62 56.62
C VAL A 6 -38.22 47.11 56.94
N LEU A 7 -39.09 46.65 57.84
CA LEU A 7 -39.21 45.21 58.16
C LEU A 7 -39.99 44.41 57.10
N GLY A 8 -40.85 45.06 56.31
CA GLY A 8 -41.61 44.41 55.23
C GLY A 8 -40.84 44.19 53.93
N VAL A 9 -39.69 44.86 53.74
CA VAL A 9 -38.87 44.70 52.52
C VAL A 9 -37.75 43.67 52.74
N ALA A 10 -37.25 43.52 53.97
CA ALA A 10 -36.29 42.46 54.31
C ALA A 10 -36.92 41.07 54.36
N THR A 11 -38.18 40.94 54.79
CA THR A 11 -38.88 39.64 54.75
C THR A 11 -39.32 39.26 53.34
N ASN A 12 -39.61 40.22 52.45
CA ASN A 12 -40.00 39.93 51.07
C ASN A 12 -38.82 39.67 50.11
N PHE A 13 -37.60 40.10 50.44
CA PHE A 13 -36.42 39.74 49.65
C PHE A 13 -35.82 38.38 50.03
N ILE A 14 -36.11 37.89 51.24
CA ILE A 14 -35.70 36.55 51.69
C ILE A 14 -36.63 35.44 51.17
N VAL A 15 -37.81 35.79 50.63
CA VAL A 15 -38.81 34.81 50.15
C VAL A 15 -38.65 34.47 48.65
N LYS A 16 -37.75 35.12 47.90
CA LYS A 16 -37.53 34.81 46.47
C LYS A 16 -36.39 33.83 46.17
N SER A 17 -35.56 33.46 47.15
CA SER A 17 -34.61 32.37 47.02
C SER A 17 -35.02 31.22 47.93
N GLY A 18 -35.74 30.24 47.38
CA GLY A 18 -35.96 28.98 48.08
C GLY A 18 -34.64 28.40 48.58
N SER A 19 -34.67 27.70 49.72
CA SER A 19 -33.49 27.06 50.31
C SER A 19 -32.78 26.17 49.28
N TYR A 20 -31.46 26.00 49.40
CA TYR A 20 -30.69 25.18 48.47
C TYR A 20 -31.30 23.76 48.27
N PRO A 21 -31.77 23.05 49.32
CA PRO A 21 -32.46 21.77 49.14
C PRO A 21 -33.73 21.86 48.26
N ALA A 22 -34.52 22.94 48.39
CA ALA A 22 -35.70 23.14 47.55
C ALA A 22 -35.31 23.41 46.09
N LYS A 23 -34.26 24.19 45.85
CA LYS A 23 -33.71 24.42 44.50
C LYS A 23 -33.17 23.13 43.88
N LEU A 24 -32.37 22.36 44.63
CA LEU A 24 -31.81 21.08 44.17
C LEU A 24 -32.90 20.09 43.78
N LYS A 25 -33.99 20.00 44.57
CA LYS A 25 -35.14 19.16 44.24
C LYS A 25 -35.80 19.56 42.92
N ARG A 26 -36.00 20.87 42.70
CA ARG A 26 -36.57 21.38 41.43
C ARG A 26 -35.66 21.13 40.23
N ILE A 27 -34.36 21.36 40.39
CA ILE A 27 -33.36 21.07 39.34
C ILE A 27 -33.39 19.58 38.98
N THR A 28 -33.41 18.71 40.00
CA THR A 28 -33.48 17.25 39.82
C THR A 28 -34.74 16.87 39.04
N GLN A 29 -35.90 17.41 39.44
CA GLN A 29 -37.16 17.17 38.73
C GLN A 29 -37.08 17.62 37.27
N PHE A 30 -36.65 18.86 36.99
CA PHE A 30 -36.54 19.34 35.61
C PHE A 30 -35.54 18.54 34.78
N TYR A 31 -34.46 18.05 35.38
CA TYR A 31 -33.49 17.17 34.74
C TYR A 31 -34.11 15.81 34.37
N GLU A 32 -34.82 15.18 35.32
CA GLU A 32 -35.52 13.91 35.14
C GLU A 32 -36.64 14.02 34.09
N ASP A 33 -37.38 15.12 34.10
CA ASP A 33 -38.43 15.44 33.12
C ASP A 33 -37.86 15.77 31.73
N GLY A 34 -36.53 15.85 31.59
CA GLY A 34 -35.86 16.20 30.33
C GLY A 34 -36.01 17.67 29.93
N ASN A 35 -36.49 18.54 30.83
CA ASN A 35 -36.67 19.96 30.57
C ASN A 35 -35.34 20.71 30.72
N VAL A 36 -34.55 20.69 29.64
CA VAL A 36 -33.19 21.24 29.60
C VAL A 36 -33.16 22.74 29.93
N GLU A 37 -34.08 23.53 29.38
CA GLU A 37 -34.09 24.98 29.55
C GLU A 37 -34.37 25.38 31.01
N LEU A 38 -35.39 24.79 31.64
CA LEU A 38 -35.74 25.09 33.02
C LEU A 38 -34.66 24.61 34.00
N ALA A 39 -34.10 23.43 33.77
CA ALA A 39 -33.00 22.92 34.59
C ALA A 39 -31.77 23.84 34.53
N MET A 40 -31.37 24.25 33.32
CA MET A 40 -30.22 25.16 33.15
C MET A 40 -30.46 26.54 33.76
N LYS A 41 -31.68 27.08 33.65
CA LYS A 41 -32.05 28.34 34.28
C LYS A 41 -31.88 28.28 35.80
N GLU A 42 -32.44 27.26 36.45
CA GLU A 42 -32.34 27.10 37.90
C GLU A 42 -30.88 26.89 38.36
N ILE A 43 -30.07 26.13 37.60
CA ILE A 43 -28.64 25.94 37.87
C ILE A 43 -27.88 27.27 37.78
N ASN A 44 -28.15 28.10 36.78
CA ASN A 44 -27.48 29.40 36.60
C ASN A 44 -27.84 30.41 37.70
N GLU A 45 -29.03 30.29 38.31
CA GLU A 45 -29.47 31.10 39.45
C GLU A 45 -28.97 30.59 40.82
N LEU A 46 -28.19 29.50 40.85
CA LEU A 46 -27.53 29.03 42.07
C LEU A 46 -26.39 29.96 42.49
N ASP A 47 -26.28 30.18 43.80
CA ASP A 47 -25.09 30.78 44.42
C ASP A 47 -23.84 30.00 43.99
N PRO A 48 -22.78 30.67 43.51
CA PRO A 48 -21.56 30.03 43.03
C PRO A 48 -20.98 28.94 43.94
N LYS A 49 -21.14 29.05 45.26
CA LYS A 49 -20.64 28.03 46.20
C LYS A 49 -21.32 26.67 46.04
N PHE A 50 -22.57 26.64 45.58
CA PHE A 50 -23.34 25.41 45.39
C PHE A 50 -23.15 24.79 44.00
N ARG A 51 -22.52 25.50 43.06
CA ARG A 51 -22.24 24.98 41.72
C ARG A 51 -21.16 23.89 41.70
N LYS A 52 -20.42 23.74 42.80
CA LYS A 52 -19.44 22.66 43.01
C LYS A 52 -20.05 21.41 43.64
N ASP A 53 -21.34 21.41 43.92
CA ASP A 53 -22.02 20.21 44.41
C ASP A 53 -21.95 19.09 43.34
N PRO A 54 -21.61 17.84 43.71
CA PRO A 54 -21.46 16.74 42.77
C PRO A 54 -22.68 16.51 41.87
N ILE A 55 -23.90 16.65 42.42
CA ILE A 55 -25.15 16.42 41.69
C ILE A 55 -25.37 17.55 40.68
N ILE A 56 -25.09 18.79 41.08
CA ILE A 56 -25.22 19.95 40.19
C ILE A 56 -24.21 19.85 39.05
N LEU A 57 -22.94 19.56 39.33
CA LEU A 57 -21.92 19.38 38.29
C LEU A 57 -22.29 18.26 37.32
N TRP A 58 -22.79 17.13 37.83
CA TRP A 58 -23.23 16.01 37.01
C TRP A 58 -24.40 16.39 36.10
N TYR A 59 -25.44 17.06 36.62
CA TYR A 59 -26.55 17.53 35.80
C TYR A 59 -26.11 18.57 34.78
N SER A 60 -25.27 19.54 35.18
CA SER A 60 -24.69 20.50 34.24
C SER A 60 -23.97 19.80 33.10
N ALA A 61 -23.10 18.83 33.38
CA ALA A 61 -22.38 18.08 32.36
C ALA A 61 -23.32 17.40 31.35
N ASN A 62 -24.32 16.67 31.86
CA ASN A 62 -25.31 15.98 31.03
C ASN A 62 -26.16 16.95 30.20
N LEU A 63 -26.59 18.07 30.76
CA LEU A 63 -27.38 19.08 30.07
C LEU A 63 -26.56 19.81 29.00
N TYR A 64 -25.29 20.13 29.28
CA TYR A 64 -24.39 20.70 28.29
C TYR A 64 -24.12 19.72 27.15
N TYR A 65 -23.92 18.44 27.47
CA TYR A 65 -23.74 17.39 26.48
C TYR A 65 -24.98 17.27 25.56
N LYS A 66 -26.19 17.23 26.12
CA LYS A 66 -27.44 17.22 25.34
C LYS A 66 -27.62 18.43 24.41
N GLN A 67 -26.98 19.55 24.74
CA GLN A 67 -26.99 20.77 23.92
C GLN A 67 -25.81 20.84 22.93
N ASN A 68 -25.03 19.76 22.78
CA ASN A 68 -23.78 19.71 22.00
C ASN A 68 -22.71 20.72 22.48
N GLN A 69 -22.81 21.20 23.73
CA GLN A 69 -21.84 22.11 24.34
C GLN A 69 -20.72 21.32 25.01
N TYR A 70 -20.00 20.51 24.23
CA TYR A 70 -19.03 19.54 24.73
C TYR A 70 -17.95 20.16 25.63
N ILE A 71 -17.46 21.37 25.31
CA ILE A 71 -16.43 22.06 26.11
C ILE A 71 -16.92 22.32 27.54
N LEU A 72 -18.17 22.76 27.69
CA LEU A 72 -18.76 23.04 29.00
C LEU A 72 -19.07 21.75 29.76
N ALA A 73 -19.51 20.71 29.04
CA ALA A 73 -19.71 19.38 29.62
C ALA A 73 -18.40 18.82 30.19
N MET A 74 -17.33 18.85 29.40
CA MET A 74 -16.00 18.40 29.81
C MET A 74 -15.45 19.23 30.97
N ALA A 75 -15.66 20.55 30.98
CA ALA A 75 -15.23 21.40 32.09
C ALA A 75 -15.95 21.06 33.41
N ALA A 76 -17.25 20.75 33.35
CA ALA A 76 -18.01 20.31 34.53
C ALA A 76 -17.49 18.96 35.04
N LEU A 77 -17.26 17.98 34.15
CA LEU A 77 -16.71 16.66 34.51
C LEU A 77 -15.28 16.76 35.08
N GLN A 78 -14.41 17.58 34.47
CA GLN A 78 -13.06 17.82 34.97
C GLN A 78 -13.10 18.45 36.37
N SER A 79 -14.02 19.40 36.61
CA SER A 79 -14.21 19.98 37.94
C SER A 79 -14.65 18.94 38.98
N MET A 80 -15.36 17.88 38.58
CA MET A 80 -15.70 16.77 39.48
C MET A 80 -14.47 15.95 39.84
N LEU A 81 -13.61 15.66 38.85
CA LEU A 81 -12.35 14.93 39.06
C LEU A 81 -11.37 15.71 39.93
N ASP A 82 -11.13 16.99 39.62
CA ASP A 82 -10.18 17.84 40.34
C ASP A 82 -10.59 18.07 41.81
N GLY A 83 -11.89 18.13 42.08
CA GLY A 83 -12.45 18.32 43.42
C GLY A 83 -12.75 17.03 44.17
N ALA A 84 -12.54 15.85 43.55
CA ALA A 84 -13.00 14.56 44.05
C ALA A 84 -14.49 14.56 44.47
N TYR A 85 -15.33 15.26 43.69
CA TYR A 85 -16.76 15.44 43.97
C TYR A 85 -17.55 14.24 43.46
N PHE A 86 -17.70 13.23 44.32
CA PHE A 86 -18.40 11.97 44.00
C PHE A 86 -19.49 11.65 45.02
N THR A 87 -20.48 10.87 44.58
CA THR A 87 -21.53 10.30 45.45
C THR A 87 -21.54 8.78 45.29
N LYS A 88 -22.40 8.10 46.05
CA LYS A 88 -22.62 6.65 45.88
C LYS A 88 -23.09 6.30 44.46
N ASP A 89 -23.90 7.18 43.85
CA ASP A 89 -24.48 6.96 42.53
C ASP A 89 -23.64 7.56 41.40
N ILE A 90 -22.88 8.62 41.68
CA ILE A 90 -21.98 9.30 40.75
C ILE A 90 -20.54 9.01 41.18
N THR A 91 -20.02 7.88 40.72
CA THR A 91 -18.66 7.43 41.04
C THR A 91 -17.64 8.09 40.13
N GLU A 92 -16.37 8.12 40.56
CA GLU A 92 -15.25 8.54 39.71
C GLU A 92 -15.26 7.80 38.36
N LEU A 93 -15.50 6.49 38.38
CA LEU A 93 -15.60 5.68 37.18
C LEU A 93 -16.62 6.23 36.18
N LYS A 94 -17.86 6.51 36.64
CA LYS A 94 -18.91 7.05 35.76
C LYS A 94 -18.54 8.40 35.15
N VAL A 95 -17.88 9.26 35.93
CA VAL A 95 -17.42 10.58 35.45
C VAL A 95 -16.36 10.40 34.36
N ARG A 96 -15.39 9.51 34.58
CA ARG A 96 -14.32 9.22 33.60
C ARG A 96 -14.85 8.55 32.34
N GLU A 97 -15.76 7.59 32.46
CA GLU A 97 -16.43 6.96 31.32
C GLU A 97 -17.18 8.00 30.48
N PHE A 98 -17.89 8.92 31.14
CA PHE A 98 -18.59 9.98 30.41
C PHE A 98 -17.61 10.94 29.71
N LEU A 99 -16.53 11.32 30.39
CA LEU A 99 -15.51 12.18 29.81
C LEU A 99 -14.80 11.50 28.62
N ALA A 100 -14.47 10.21 28.74
CA ALA A 100 -13.89 9.40 27.68
C ALA A 100 -14.82 9.35 26.45
N ASN A 101 -16.12 9.09 26.65
CA ASN A 101 -17.11 9.09 25.57
C ASN A 101 -17.16 10.44 24.83
N ILE A 102 -17.15 11.56 25.55
CA ILE A 102 -17.12 12.89 24.90
C ILE A 102 -15.82 13.07 24.10
N TYR A 103 -14.68 12.61 24.62
CA TYR A 103 -13.42 12.68 23.87
C TYR A 103 -13.43 11.79 22.62
N GLU A 104 -14.03 10.60 22.68
CA GLU A 104 -14.22 9.74 21.51
C GLU A 104 -15.09 10.42 20.45
N GLU A 105 -16.25 10.95 20.84
CA GLU A 105 -17.18 11.64 19.92
C GLU A 105 -16.60 12.90 19.29
N THR A 106 -15.76 13.61 20.02
CA THR A 106 -15.07 14.83 19.52
C THR A 106 -13.77 14.51 18.78
N GLY A 107 -13.42 13.23 18.62
CA GLY A 107 -12.22 12.78 17.91
C GLY A 107 -10.91 13.01 18.66
N ASN A 108 -10.95 13.38 19.95
CA ASN A 108 -9.77 13.61 20.77
C ASN A 108 -9.22 12.30 21.35
N SER A 109 -8.69 11.46 20.47
CA SER A 109 -8.22 10.10 20.80
C SER A 109 -7.19 10.09 21.94
N LYS A 110 -6.28 11.07 22.00
CA LYS A 110 -5.26 11.14 23.07
C LYS A 110 -5.87 11.31 24.45
N LYS A 111 -6.79 12.26 24.61
CA LYS A 111 -7.45 12.49 25.90
C LYS A 111 -8.41 11.36 26.26
N ALA A 112 -9.06 10.74 25.27
CA ALA A 112 -9.85 9.54 25.51
C ALA A 112 -8.96 8.43 26.12
N LEU A 113 -7.78 8.19 25.53
CA LEU A 113 -6.82 7.21 26.05
C LEU A 113 -6.31 7.55 27.45
N ASP A 114 -6.07 8.83 27.76
CA ASP A 114 -5.71 9.27 29.11
C ASP A 114 -6.80 8.88 30.12
N GLU A 115 -8.08 9.07 29.81
CA GLU A 115 -9.19 8.63 30.67
C GLU A 115 -9.30 7.11 30.76
N TYR A 116 -9.10 6.38 29.65
CA TYR A 116 -9.09 4.92 29.68
C TYR A 116 -7.95 4.35 30.54
N ASP A 117 -6.79 5.01 30.62
CA ASP A 117 -5.71 4.59 31.52
C ASP A 117 -6.13 4.63 33.00
N TYR A 118 -6.98 5.59 33.39
CA TYR A 118 -7.58 5.61 34.73
C TYR A 118 -8.68 4.56 34.88
N ILE A 119 -9.57 4.43 33.88
CA ILE A 119 -10.67 3.45 33.89
C ILE A 119 -10.12 2.02 34.02
N ILE A 120 -9.09 1.68 33.25
CA ILE A 120 -8.39 0.38 33.28
C ILE A 120 -7.84 0.10 34.68
N LYS A 121 -7.30 1.10 35.38
CA LYS A 121 -6.83 0.92 36.77
C LYS A 121 -7.98 0.68 37.73
N ILE A 122 -9.07 1.45 37.63
CA ILE A 122 -10.25 1.32 38.49
C ILE A 122 -10.93 -0.05 38.32
N LYS A 123 -11.01 -0.53 37.08
CA LYS A 123 -11.63 -1.83 36.75
C LYS A 123 -10.64 -3.01 36.73
N ASN A 124 -9.42 -2.82 37.25
CA ASN A 124 -8.40 -3.88 37.36
C ASN A 124 -8.08 -4.59 36.03
N GLN A 125 -7.91 -3.84 34.94
CA GLN A 125 -7.58 -4.37 33.61
C GLN A 125 -8.61 -5.38 33.10
N ASP A 126 -9.89 -5.02 33.20
CA ASP A 126 -10.99 -5.75 32.59
C ASP A 126 -10.91 -5.73 31.06
N TYR A 127 -11.55 -6.71 30.44
CA TYR A 127 -11.53 -6.88 28.99
C TYR A 127 -12.10 -5.66 28.24
N ASP A 128 -13.25 -5.12 28.67
CA ASP A 128 -13.98 -4.10 27.91
C ASP A 128 -13.18 -2.80 27.84
N SER A 129 -12.60 -2.37 28.95
CA SER A 129 -11.80 -1.14 28.99
C SER A 129 -10.50 -1.27 28.17
N LEU A 130 -9.83 -2.42 28.24
CA LEU A 130 -8.64 -2.70 27.42
C LEU A 130 -8.97 -2.75 25.94
N TYR A 131 -10.06 -3.43 25.57
CA TYR A 131 -10.52 -3.53 24.20
C TYR A 131 -10.88 -2.15 23.63
N LYS A 132 -11.58 -1.32 24.40
CA LYS A 132 -11.92 0.06 24.02
C LYS A 132 -10.68 0.93 23.80
N ALA A 133 -9.73 0.92 24.73
CA ALA A 133 -8.46 1.63 24.54
C ALA A 133 -7.68 1.13 23.31
N GLY A 134 -7.69 -0.18 23.07
CA GLY A 134 -7.11 -0.79 21.88
C GLY A 134 -7.78 -0.35 20.58
N LEU A 135 -9.11 -0.33 20.55
CA LEU A 135 -9.92 0.11 19.42
C LEU A 135 -9.67 1.59 19.07
N ILE A 136 -9.65 2.48 20.07
CA ILE A 136 -9.35 3.90 19.87
C ILE A 136 -7.94 4.08 19.31
N SER A 137 -6.98 3.33 19.85
CA SER A 137 -5.59 3.36 19.37
C SER A 137 -5.48 2.85 17.92
N TYR A 138 -6.24 1.81 17.58
CA TYR A 138 -6.29 1.25 16.22
C TYR A 138 -6.87 2.25 15.23
N GLN A 139 -8.01 2.88 15.58
CA GLN A 139 -8.69 3.86 14.73
C GLN A 139 -7.86 5.14 14.53
N SER A 140 -7.07 5.54 15.53
CA SER A 140 -6.17 6.70 15.44
C SER A 140 -4.83 6.39 14.75
N GLY A 141 -4.58 5.14 14.36
CA GLY A 141 -3.34 4.72 13.70
C GLY A 141 -2.13 4.64 14.63
N GLU A 142 -2.34 4.66 15.94
CA GLU A 142 -1.31 4.51 16.96
C GLU A 142 -1.00 3.02 17.18
N TRP A 143 -0.39 2.39 16.17
CA TRP A 143 -0.22 0.93 16.07
C TRP A 143 0.46 0.30 17.29
N ILE A 144 1.40 1.01 17.92
CA ILE A 144 2.12 0.53 19.12
C ILE A 144 1.17 0.47 20.33
N LEU A 145 0.33 1.49 20.52
CA LEU A 145 -0.67 1.51 21.60
C LEU A 145 -1.78 0.51 21.34
N ALA A 146 -2.23 0.39 20.08
CA ALA A 146 -3.20 -0.60 19.65
C ALA A 146 -2.68 -2.02 19.99
N GLN A 147 -1.44 -2.33 19.60
CA GLN A 147 -0.79 -3.59 19.94
C GLN A 147 -0.76 -3.82 21.45
N LYS A 148 -0.33 -2.84 22.26
CA LYS A 148 -0.27 -2.96 23.72
C LYS A 148 -1.64 -3.30 24.34
N TYR A 149 -2.65 -2.48 24.11
CA TYR A 149 -3.96 -2.64 24.75
C TYR A 149 -4.72 -3.86 24.20
N LEU A 150 -4.68 -4.11 22.89
CA LEU A 150 -5.33 -5.28 22.30
C LEU A 150 -4.66 -6.59 22.74
N SER A 151 -3.32 -6.62 22.90
CA SER A 151 -2.65 -7.81 23.44
C SER A 151 -3.09 -8.10 24.87
N LEU A 152 -3.20 -7.07 25.72
CA LEU A 152 -3.72 -7.23 27.08
C LEU A 152 -5.18 -7.70 27.07
N ALA A 153 -6.03 -7.14 26.21
CA ALA A 153 -7.41 -7.59 26.05
C ALA A 153 -7.49 -9.06 25.59
N ALA A 154 -6.65 -9.47 24.64
CA ALA A 154 -6.55 -10.87 24.21
C ALA A 154 -6.18 -11.82 25.35
N THR A 155 -5.35 -11.39 26.32
CA THR A 155 -5.04 -12.22 27.51
C THR A 155 -6.24 -12.45 28.43
N ARG A 156 -7.30 -11.64 28.30
CA ARG A 156 -8.55 -11.79 29.07
C ARG A 156 -9.57 -12.62 28.30
N ASN A 157 -9.66 -12.39 26.99
CA ASN A 157 -10.53 -13.11 26.08
C ASN A 157 -9.96 -13.04 24.66
N ASP A 158 -9.47 -14.18 24.17
CA ASP A 158 -8.94 -14.35 22.81
C ASP A 158 -9.96 -14.94 21.84
N SER A 159 -11.22 -15.08 22.24
CA SER A 159 -12.30 -15.63 21.40
C SER A 159 -13.01 -14.57 20.55
N ASN A 160 -12.50 -13.34 20.52
CA ASN A 160 -13.02 -12.28 19.65
C ASN A 160 -12.17 -12.16 18.37
N PRO A 161 -12.66 -12.61 17.20
CA PRO A 161 -11.89 -12.54 15.95
C PRO A 161 -11.58 -11.10 15.52
N GLU A 162 -12.44 -10.12 15.82
CA GLU A 162 -12.20 -8.73 15.44
C GLU A 162 -11.04 -8.10 16.21
N LEU A 163 -10.91 -8.45 17.50
CA LEU A 163 -9.75 -8.08 18.30
C LEU A 163 -8.47 -8.64 17.69
N LEU A 164 -8.46 -9.92 17.36
CA LEU A 164 -7.30 -10.61 16.78
C LEU A 164 -6.95 -10.02 15.40
N TYR A 165 -7.94 -9.67 14.59
CA TYR A 165 -7.76 -8.97 13.32
C TYR A 165 -7.09 -7.60 13.52
N MET A 166 -7.61 -6.76 14.43
CA MET A 166 -7.02 -5.45 14.72
C MET A 166 -5.58 -5.58 15.25
N LEU A 167 -5.30 -6.61 16.06
CA LEU A 167 -3.97 -6.89 16.56
C LEU A 167 -3.03 -7.34 15.43
N ALA A 168 -3.49 -8.23 14.54
CA ALA A 168 -2.75 -8.66 13.35
C ALA A 168 -2.43 -7.48 12.42
N PHE A 169 -3.41 -6.60 12.18
CA PHE A 169 -3.24 -5.41 11.35
C PHE A 169 -2.23 -4.44 11.98
N SER A 170 -2.29 -4.24 13.29
CA SER A 170 -1.33 -3.40 14.02
C SER A 170 0.09 -3.95 13.87
N TYR A 171 0.28 -5.27 14.04
CA TYR A 171 1.57 -5.91 13.78
C TYR A 171 2.02 -5.80 12.32
N TYR A 172 1.11 -5.93 11.36
CA TYR A 172 1.41 -5.77 9.93
C TYR A 172 1.90 -4.34 9.62
N LYS A 173 1.26 -3.31 10.16
CA LYS A 173 1.70 -1.90 10.02
C LYS A 173 3.06 -1.65 10.68
N MET A 174 3.36 -2.36 11.76
CA MET A 174 4.67 -2.37 12.43
C MET A 174 5.69 -3.28 11.73
N ARG A 175 5.37 -3.87 10.57
CA ARG A 175 6.20 -4.83 9.81
C ARG A 175 6.63 -6.06 10.62
N SER A 176 5.90 -6.39 11.68
CA SER A 176 6.09 -7.58 12.50
C SER A 176 5.29 -8.75 11.93
N TYR A 177 5.67 -9.21 10.75
CA TYR A 177 4.84 -10.11 9.94
C TYR A 177 4.55 -11.46 10.59
N HIS A 178 5.51 -12.04 11.34
CA HIS A 178 5.27 -13.31 12.02
C HIS A 178 4.17 -13.20 13.09
N ALA A 179 4.20 -12.14 13.92
CA ALA A 179 3.15 -11.91 14.91
C ALA A 179 1.81 -11.55 14.26
N ALA A 180 1.83 -10.82 13.15
CA ALA A 180 0.64 -10.54 12.36
C ALA A 180 -0.02 -11.83 11.86
N GLN A 181 0.79 -12.74 11.30
CA GLN A 181 0.35 -14.04 10.81
C GLN A 181 -0.30 -14.90 11.92
N GLN A 182 0.34 -15.04 13.08
CA GLN A 182 -0.23 -15.83 14.18
C GLN A 182 -1.60 -15.34 14.64
N ASN A 183 -1.82 -14.02 14.66
CA ASN A 183 -3.09 -13.45 15.12
C ASN A 183 -4.18 -13.54 14.03
N ILE A 184 -3.83 -13.33 12.75
CA ILE A 184 -4.82 -13.43 11.68
C ILE A 184 -5.27 -14.88 11.45
N GLU A 185 -4.37 -15.86 11.58
CA GLU A 185 -4.72 -17.29 11.51
C GLU A 185 -5.72 -17.67 12.61
N LYS A 186 -5.55 -17.16 13.84
CA LYS A 186 -6.53 -17.35 14.92
C LYS A 186 -7.87 -16.68 14.61
N ALA A 187 -7.86 -15.46 14.06
CA ALA A 187 -9.09 -14.78 13.67
C ALA A 187 -9.88 -15.59 12.62
N ILE A 188 -9.19 -16.11 11.59
CA ILE A 188 -9.77 -16.96 10.54
C ILE A 188 -10.28 -18.29 11.13
N ALA A 189 -9.58 -18.86 12.12
CA ALA A 189 -10.04 -20.09 12.78
C ALA A 189 -11.34 -19.90 13.57
N LEU A 190 -11.62 -18.69 14.05
CA LEU A 190 -12.86 -18.35 14.77
C LEU A 190 -13.99 -17.93 13.81
N ASP A 191 -13.67 -17.23 12.73
CA ASP A 191 -14.61 -16.87 11.67
C ASP A 191 -13.92 -16.94 10.30
N SER A 192 -14.08 -18.09 9.64
CA SER A 192 -13.46 -18.38 8.35
C SER A 192 -14.23 -17.78 7.16
N SER A 193 -15.35 -17.10 7.40
CA SER A 193 -16.18 -16.54 6.33
C SER A 193 -15.88 -15.07 6.03
N ASN A 194 -15.16 -14.41 6.93
CA ASN A 194 -14.87 -12.98 6.83
C ASN A 194 -13.75 -12.70 5.83
N TYR A 195 -14.14 -12.15 4.68
CA TYR A 195 -13.22 -11.84 3.58
C TYR A 195 -12.12 -10.83 3.97
N ASN A 196 -12.34 -9.96 4.96
CA ASN A 196 -11.32 -9.00 5.41
C ASN A 196 -10.15 -9.72 6.10
N TYR A 197 -10.42 -10.85 6.76
CA TYR A 197 -9.38 -11.61 7.44
C TYR A 197 -8.45 -12.29 6.43
N HIS A 198 -9.04 -12.91 5.39
CA HIS A 198 -8.31 -13.47 4.26
C HIS A 198 -7.54 -12.39 3.48
N LEU A 199 -8.12 -11.20 3.27
CA LEU A 199 -7.42 -10.08 2.62
C LEU A 199 -6.17 -9.66 3.38
N LEU A 200 -6.30 -9.45 4.69
CA LEU A 200 -5.16 -9.07 5.52
C LEU A 200 -4.12 -10.21 5.57
N TYR A 201 -4.56 -11.46 5.63
CA TYR A 201 -3.64 -12.60 5.65
C TYR A 201 -2.84 -12.68 4.34
N GLY A 202 -3.49 -12.56 3.19
CA GLY A 202 -2.83 -12.47 1.89
C GLY A 202 -1.80 -11.34 1.80
N ARG A 203 -2.11 -10.16 2.35
CA ARG A 203 -1.17 -9.03 2.43
C ARG A 203 0.02 -9.29 3.35
N ILE A 204 -0.19 -9.96 4.48
CA ILE A 204 0.88 -10.36 5.41
C ILE A 204 1.83 -11.36 4.73
N LEU A 205 1.27 -12.36 4.03
CA LEU A 205 2.04 -13.37 3.29
C LEU A 205 2.83 -12.74 2.15
N SER A 206 2.21 -11.86 1.37
CA SER A 206 2.87 -11.13 0.28
C SER A 206 4.03 -10.27 0.80
N ALA A 207 3.83 -9.55 1.90
CA ALA A 207 4.90 -8.77 2.55
C ALA A 207 6.02 -9.65 3.12
N SER A 208 5.73 -10.91 3.46
CA SER A 208 6.69 -11.92 3.91
C SER A 208 7.34 -12.69 2.74
N ARG A 209 7.01 -12.32 1.49
CA ARG A 209 7.43 -12.98 0.24
C ARG A 209 6.93 -14.41 0.05
N ASP A 210 5.92 -14.84 0.80
CA ASP A 210 5.19 -16.09 0.55
C ASP A 210 4.05 -15.82 -0.44
N PHE A 211 4.42 -15.54 -1.70
CA PHE A 211 3.46 -15.17 -2.74
C PHE A 211 2.52 -16.32 -3.11
N GLN A 212 2.98 -17.58 -2.96
CA GLN A 212 2.19 -18.76 -3.28
C GLN A 212 0.97 -18.88 -2.37
N ASN A 213 1.15 -18.72 -1.05
CA ASN A 213 0.02 -18.73 -0.13
C ASN A 213 -0.72 -17.39 -0.13
N ALA A 214 -0.05 -16.27 -0.39
CA ALA A 214 -0.70 -14.97 -0.51
C ALA A 214 -1.80 -14.98 -1.57
N VAL A 215 -1.53 -15.52 -2.76
CA VAL A 215 -2.53 -15.63 -3.83
C VAL A 215 -3.76 -16.42 -3.39
N LYS A 216 -3.59 -17.55 -2.70
CA LYS A 216 -4.73 -18.38 -2.24
C LYS A 216 -5.66 -17.60 -1.31
N GLU A 217 -5.09 -16.90 -0.34
CA GLU A 217 -5.85 -16.10 0.63
C GLU A 217 -6.50 -14.87 -0.03
N LEU A 218 -5.78 -14.21 -0.94
CA LEU A 218 -6.32 -13.09 -1.72
C LEU A 218 -7.46 -13.54 -2.65
N GLU A 219 -7.39 -14.74 -3.23
CA GLU A 219 -8.46 -15.31 -4.07
C GLU A 219 -9.72 -15.60 -3.25
N ILE A 220 -9.59 -16.18 -2.06
CA ILE A 220 -10.73 -16.36 -1.14
C ILE A 220 -11.42 -15.01 -0.85
N SER A 221 -10.63 -13.96 -0.58
CA SER A 221 -11.18 -12.63 -0.38
C SER A 221 -11.82 -12.06 -1.64
N TYR A 222 -11.13 -12.19 -2.79
CA TYR A 222 -11.60 -11.71 -4.09
C TYR A 222 -12.93 -12.34 -4.50
N ASP A 223 -13.19 -13.61 -4.18
CA ASP A 223 -14.42 -14.32 -4.55
C ASP A 223 -15.63 -13.95 -3.67
N SER A 224 -15.43 -13.18 -2.60
CA SER A 224 -16.51 -12.70 -1.74
C SER A 224 -17.52 -11.84 -2.51
N SER A 225 -18.81 -12.13 -2.32
CA SER A 225 -19.93 -11.35 -2.89
C SER A 225 -20.20 -10.03 -2.15
N PHE A 226 -19.56 -9.80 -1.00
CA PHE A 226 -19.72 -8.59 -0.19
C PHE A 226 -18.79 -7.44 -0.62
N ILE A 227 -17.94 -7.67 -1.63
CA ILE A 227 -16.98 -6.70 -2.11
C ILE A 227 -17.48 -6.09 -3.42
N ASP A 228 -17.96 -4.84 -3.32
CA ASP A 228 -18.42 -4.08 -4.49
C ASP A 228 -17.25 -3.64 -5.39
N ASN A 229 -16.15 -3.18 -4.76
CA ASN A 229 -14.96 -2.74 -5.48
C ASN A 229 -13.76 -3.63 -5.14
N LYS A 230 -13.33 -4.43 -6.12
CA LYS A 230 -12.22 -5.37 -5.99
C LYS A 230 -10.86 -4.80 -6.40
N ASP A 231 -10.77 -3.53 -6.78
CA ASP A 231 -9.56 -2.94 -7.37
C ASP A 231 -8.30 -3.11 -6.51
N SER A 232 -8.41 -2.85 -5.21
CA SER A 232 -7.29 -3.01 -4.30
C SER A 232 -6.83 -4.48 -4.21
N ILE A 233 -7.76 -5.43 -4.25
CA ILE A 233 -7.46 -6.87 -4.17
C ILE A 233 -6.91 -7.36 -5.51
N SER A 234 -7.45 -6.87 -6.63
CA SER A 234 -6.92 -7.15 -7.96
C SER A 234 -5.48 -6.69 -8.09
N LEU A 235 -5.11 -5.51 -7.57
CA LEU A 235 -3.71 -5.06 -7.56
C LEU A 235 -2.83 -5.92 -6.64
N ASP A 236 -3.32 -6.31 -5.46
CA ASP A 236 -2.60 -7.23 -4.55
C ASP A 236 -2.35 -8.60 -5.21
N LEU A 237 -3.34 -9.14 -5.93
CA LEU A 237 -3.24 -10.36 -6.72
C LEU A 237 -2.26 -10.19 -7.89
N ALA A 238 -2.37 -9.10 -8.64
CA ALA A 238 -1.49 -8.82 -9.77
C ALA A 238 -0.02 -8.75 -9.34
N ASN A 239 0.26 -8.04 -8.23
CA ASN A 239 1.59 -7.95 -7.64
C ASN A 239 2.12 -9.32 -7.20
N SER A 240 1.27 -10.14 -6.57
CA SER A 240 1.68 -11.48 -6.10
C SER A 240 1.91 -12.45 -7.27
N TYR A 241 1.08 -12.41 -8.31
CA TYR A 241 1.26 -13.19 -9.53
C TYR A 241 2.49 -12.76 -10.34
N TYR A 242 2.79 -11.45 -10.38
CA TYR A 242 4.01 -10.93 -10.99
C TYR A 242 5.27 -11.50 -10.32
N GLU A 243 5.31 -11.53 -8.98
CA GLU A 243 6.44 -12.08 -8.23
C GLU A 243 6.57 -13.62 -8.39
N LEU A 244 5.46 -14.30 -8.68
CA LEU A 244 5.46 -15.73 -9.03
C LEU A 244 5.90 -16.01 -10.48
N GLY A 245 6.00 -14.98 -11.33
CA GLY A 245 6.28 -15.11 -12.75
C GLY A 245 5.08 -15.57 -13.59
N ASP A 246 3.87 -15.63 -13.01
CA ASP A 246 2.63 -15.88 -13.74
C ASP A 246 2.14 -14.56 -14.37
N TYR A 247 2.82 -14.19 -15.46
CA TYR A 247 2.58 -12.91 -16.14
C TYR A 247 1.21 -12.84 -16.81
N ASP A 248 0.61 -13.99 -17.16
CA ASP A 248 -0.73 -14.07 -17.72
C ASP A 248 -1.79 -13.61 -16.72
N LYS A 249 -1.74 -14.15 -15.50
CA LYS A 249 -2.64 -13.70 -14.44
C LYS A 249 -2.30 -12.30 -13.94
N ALA A 250 -1.01 -11.97 -13.82
CA ALA A 250 -0.61 -10.62 -13.43
C ALA A 250 -1.19 -9.56 -14.40
N ASN A 251 -1.06 -9.78 -15.71
CA ASN A 251 -1.63 -8.89 -16.72
C ASN A 251 -3.15 -8.79 -16.60
N LYS A 252 -3.86 -9.93 -16.47
CA LYS A 252 -5.32 -9.95 -16.29
C LYS A 252 -5.76 -8.98 -15.18
N TYR A 253 -5.16 -9.10 -13.99
CA TYR A 253 -5.56 -8.29 -12.83
C TYR A 253 -5.06 -6.85 -12.87
N TYR A 254 -3.86 -6.58 -13.39
CA TYR A 254 -3.40 -5.21 -13.61
C TYR A 254 -4.33 -4.48 -14.58
N ARG A 255 -4.64 -5.10 -15.72
CA ARG A 255 -5.51 -4.51 -16.75
C ARG A 255 -6.91 -4.23 -16.23
N GLU A 256 -7.48 -5.09 -15.38
CA GLU A 256 -8.80 -4.90 -14.78
C GLU A 256 -8.92 -3.54 -14.05
N VAL A 257 -7.82 -3.08 -13.43
CA VAL A 257 -7.81 -1.84 -12.63
C VAL A 257 -7.22 -0.67 -13.40
N LEU A 258 -6.06 -0.86 -14.03
CA LEU A 258 -5.23 0.24 -14.56
C LEU A 258 -5.75 0.83 -15.88
N THR A 259 -6.80 0.25 -16.48
CA THR A 259 -7.51 0.83 -17.62
C THR A 259 -8.75 1.64 -17.25
N LYS A 260 -9.10 1.73 -15.95
CA LYS A 260 -10.25 2.52 -15.51
C LYS A 260 -9.91 4.00 -15.42
N ASP A 261 -10.81 4.85 -15.93
CA ASP A 261 -10.61 6.32 -15.95
C ASP A 261 -10.63 6.97 -14.56
N ASN A 262 -11.29 6.34 -13.59
CA ASN A 262 -11.43 6.87 -12.23
C ASN A 262 -10.24 6.52 -11.30
N ILE A 263 -9.24 5.79 -11.80
CA ILE A 263 -8.04 5.46 -11.03
C ILE A 263 -7.04 6.60 -11.15
N ALA A 264 -6.80 7.26 -10.02
CA ALA A 264 -5.80 8.31 -9.86
C ALA A 264 -4.39 7.75 -10.12
N ASN A 265 -3.81 8.07 -11.28
CA ASN A 265 -2.54 7.50 -11.72
C ASN A 265 -1.39 7.78 -10.74
N GLU A 266 -1.43 8.90 -10.01
CA GLU A 266 -0.43 9.26 -9.01
C GLU A 266 -0.36 8.27 -7.83
N LYS A 267 -1.43 7.50 -7.59
CA LYS A 267 -1.51 6.51 -6.51
C LYS A 267 -1.07 5.11 -6.93
N VAL A 268 -0.93 4.86 -8.23
CA VAL A 268 -0.67 3.52 -8.79
C VAL A 268 0.58 3.46 -9.67
N VAL A 269 1.53 4.38 -9.44
CA VAL A 269 2.76 4.48 -10.25
C VAL A 269 3.58 3.20 -10.17
N ASP A 270 3.67 2.61 -8.98
CA ASP A 270 4.48 1.42 -8.74
C ASP A 270 3.83 0.19 -9.40
N GLU A 271 2.50 0.09 -9.35
CA GLU A 271 1.71 -0.94 -10.04
C GLU A 271 1.76 -0.78 -11.56
N ARG A 272 1.70 0.46 -12.09
CA ARG A 272 1.86 0.71 -13.54
C ARG A 272 3.23 0.29 -14.03
N TYR A 273 4.27 0.48 -13.23
CA TYR A 273 5.61 0.03 -13.59
C TYR A 273 5.68 -1.49 -13.67
N ARG A 274 5.16 -2.20 -12.67
CA ARG A 274 5.09 -3.68 -12.70
C ARG A 274 4.19 -4.20 -13.82
N TYR A 275 3.12 -3.48 -14.15
CA TYR A 275 2.28 -3.81 -15.29
C TYR A 275 3.05 -3.68 -16.61
N ALA A 276 3.82 -2.60 -16.79
CA ALA A 276 4.71 -2.44 -17.94
C ALA A 276 5.75 -3.57 -18.04
N GLU A 277 6.37 -3.95 -16.91
CA GLU A 277 7.30 -5.09 -16.88
C GLU A 277 6.60 -6.41 -17.23
N THR A 278 5.36 -6.60 -16.77
CA THR A 278 4.53 -7.77 -17.13
C THR A 278 4.29 -7.82 -18.64
N LEU A 279 3.93 -6.68 -19.23
CA LEU A 279 3.69 -6.55 -20.67
C LEU A 279 4.96 -6.83 -21.47
N VAL A 280 6.13 -6.37 -21.03
CA VAL A 280 7.43 -6.72 -21.64
C VAL A 280 7.66 -8.23 -21.61
N LYS A 281 7.39 -8.90 -20.48
CA LYS A 281 7.53 -10.37 -20.36
C LYS A 281 6.59 -11.13 -21.30
N GLN A 282 5.45 -10.53 -21.63
CA GLN A 282 4.48 -11.05 -22.60
C GLN A 282 4.70 -10.53 -24.04
N LYS A 283 5.78 -9.80 -24.29
CA LYS A 283 6.11 -9.20 -25.59
C LYS A 283 5.09 -8.16 -26.10
N HIS A 284 4.31 -7.55 -25.22
CA HIS A 284 3.37 -6.46 -25.53
C HIS A 284 4.06 -5.08 -25.36
N PHE A 285 5.03 -4.80 -26.21
CA PHE A 285 5.94 -3.66 -26.00
C PHE A 285 5.27 -2.29 -26.18
N GLU A 286 4.35 -2.13 -27.14
CA GLU A 286 3.63 -0.88 -27.34
C GLU A 286 2.78 -0.52 -26.12
N GLU A 287 2.15 -1.51 -25.50
CA GLU A 287 1.37 -1.30 -24.29
C GLU A 287 2.27 -0.96 -23.10
N ALA A 288 3.45 -1.58 -22.99
CA ALA A 288 4.43 -1.27 -21.96
C ALA A 288 4.93 0.18 -22.07
N VAL A 289 5.25 0.64 -23.28
CA VAL A 289 5.67 2.03 -23.54
C VAL A 289 4.60 3.02 -23.11
N LYS A 290 3.32 2.78 -23.43
CA LYS A 290 2.21 3.62 -22.96
C LYS A 290 2.17 3.73 -21.44
N GLN A 291 2.42 2.64 -20.70
CA GLN A 291 2.46 2.68 -19.24
C GLN A 291 3.62 3.54 -18.73
N TRP A 292 4.80 3.43 -19.33
CA TRP A 292 5.96 4.25 -18.98
C TRP A 292 5.77 5.73 -19.31
N GLU A 293 5.12 6.06 -20.43
CA GLU A 293 4.75 7.45 -20.78
C GLU A 293 3.81 8.05 -19.73
N ILE A 294 2.81 7.29 -19.28
CA ILE A 294 1.93 7.69 -18.17
C ILE A 294 2.76 7.95 -16.90
N ILE A 295 3.65 7.04 -16.54
CA ILE A 295 4.53 7.21 -15.37
C ILE A 295 5.38 8.48 -15.50
N LYS A 296 6.01 8.71 -16.66
CA LYS A 296 6.84 9.89 -16.94
C LYS A 296 6.07 11.20 -16.82
N SER A 297 4.80 11.19 -17.26
CA SER A 297 3.91 12.37 -17.17
C SER A 297 3.59 12.77 -15.73
N ILE A 298 3.64 11.81 -14.80
CA ILE A 298 3.33 12.02 -13.37
C ILE A 298 4.61 12.28 -12.57
N ARG A 299 5.64 11.46 -12.81
CA ARG A 299 6.94 11.52 -12.16
C ARG A 299 8.01 11.62 -13.23
N ASN A 300 8.59 12.82 -13.38
CA ASN A 300 9.65 13.06 -14.36
C ASN A 300 10.90 12.17 -14.12
N ILE A 301 11.16 11.75 -12.88
CA ILE A 301 12.24 10.81 -12.57
C ILE A 301 11.62 9.67 -11.76
N TYR A 302 11.63 8.46 -12.34
CA TYR A 302 11.12 7.26 -11.68
C TYR A 302 11.85 6.01 -12.19
N LEU A 303 12.61 5.37 -11.30
CA LEU A 303 13.42 4.18 -11.61
C LEU A 303 14.24 4.37 -12.91
N ASP A 304 14.15 3.42 -13.82
CA ASP A 304 14.82 3.37 -15.12
C ASP A 304 13.87 3.65 -16.30
N VAL A 305 12.72 4.31 -16.03
CA VAL A 305 11.68 4.59 -17.05
C VAL A 305 12.22 5.37 -18.25
N ASP A 306 13.12 6.32 -18.04
CA ASP A 306 13.71 7.10 -19.13
C ASP A 306 14.56 6.24 -20.08
N GLN A 307 15.34 5.32 -19.50
CA GLN A 307 16.13 4.39 -20.29
C GLN A 307 15.22 3.40 -21.02
N LYS A 308 14.19 2.88 -20.36
CA LYS A 308 13.20 2.00 -20.98
C LYS A 308 12.46 2.68 -22.13
N LEU A 309 12.02 3.92 -21.97
CA LEU A 309 11.39 4.69 -23.05
C LEU A 309 12.37 4.92 -24.21
N LYS A 310 13.62 5.31 -23.94
CA LYS A 310 14.64 5.49 -24.99
C LYS A 310 14.83 4.20 -25.80
N THR A 311 14.99 3.07 -25.11
CA THR A 311 15.29 1.78 -25.72
C THR A 311 14.09 1.17 -26.44
N TYR A 312 12.92 1.08 -25.79
CA TYR A 312 11.76 0.40 -26.40
C TYR A 312 11.08 1.26 -27.47
N SER A 313 11.04 2.59 -27.32
CA SER A 313 10.44 3.44 -28.37
C SER A 313 11.27 3.45 -29.66
N SER A 314 12.60 3.35 -29.58
CA SER A 314 13.44 3.23 -30.78
C SER A 314 13.24 1.87 -31.46
N ILE A 315 13.20 0.78 -30.68
CA ILE A 315 12.98 -0.57 -31.21
C ILE A 315 11.61 -0.69 -31.90
N ILE A 316 10.54 -0.16 -31.28
CA ILE A 316 9.17 -0.23 -31.82
C ILE A 316 9.02 0.61 -33.10
N ALA A 317 9.75 1.72 -33.22
CA ALA A 317 9.75 2.55 -34.43
C ALA A 317 10.36 1.83 -35.64
N ASN A 318 11.20 0.81 -35.42
CA ASN A 318 11.84 0.03 -36.45
C ASN A 318 11.13 -1.33 -36.65
N ASN A 319 10.56 -1.55 -37.84
CA ASN A 319 9.84 -2.79 -38.14
C ASN A 319 10.71 -4.05 -38.02
N ALA A 320 12.00 -3.99 -38.39
CA ALA A 320 12.90 -5.13 -38.31
C ALA A 320 13.28 -5.47 -36.86
N PHE A 321 13.52 -4.46 -36.01
CA PHE A 321 13.83 -4.68 -34.60
C PHE A 321 12.61 -5.09 -33.79
N ARG A 322 11.43 -4.52 -34.07
CA ARG A 322 10.18 -5.03 -33.50
C ARG A 322 9.99 -6.51 -33.82
N THR A 323 10.17 -6.89 -35.08
CA THR A 323 10.09 -8.30 -35.51
C THR A 323 11.10 -9.17 -34.77
N ALA A 324 12.34 -8.70 -34.62
CA ALA A 324 13.39 -9.41 -33.89
C ALA A 324 13.05 -9.63 -32.41
N LEU A 325 12.49 -8.62 -31.76
CA LEU A 325 12.14 -8.62 -30.34
C LEU A 325 10.93 -9.54 -30.03
N GLU A 326 9.99 -9.67 -30.97
CA GLU A 326 8.78 -10.48 -30.82
C GLU A 326 9.03 -11.98 -31.08
N MET A 327 10.02 -12.33 -31.89
CA MET A 327 10.27 -13.71 -32.32
C MET A 327 11.21 -14.46 -31.38
N ASP A 328 11.27 -15.78 -31.53
CA ASP A 328 12.42 -16.55 -31.04
C ASP A 328 13.67 -16.18 -31.87
N VAL A 329 14.81 -16.05 -31.22
CA VAL A 329 16.05 -15.63 -31.90
C VAL A 329 16.47 -16.55 -33.04
N ILE A 330 16.20 -17.86 -32.95
CA ILE A 330 16.51 -18.81 -34.03
C ILE A 330 15.56 -18.61 -35.21
N ASP A 331 14.26 -18.47 -34.92
CA ASP A 331 13.28 -18.17 -35.95
C ASP A 331 13.61 -16.87 -36.68
N TYR A 332 14.02 -15.82 -35.95
CA TYR A 332 14.45 -14.57 -36.55
C TYR A 332 15.70 -14.74 -37.42
N LEU A 333 16.71 -15.44 -36.88
CA LEU A 333 17.96 -15.73 -37.57
C LEU A 333 17.69 -16.44 -38.92
N GLU A 334 16.88 -17.49 -38.92
CA GLU A 334 16.62 -18.31 -40.11
C GLU A 334 15.70 -17.61 -41.12
N LYS A 335 14.62 -16.99 -40.67
CA LYS A 335 13.59 -16.41 -41.55
C LYS A 335 13.97 -15.04 -42.09
N HIS A 336 14.74 -14.25 -41.33
CA HIS A 336 15.05 -12.87 -41.68
C HIS A 336 16.53 -12.63 -41.92
N PHE A 337 17.42 -13.21 -41.10
CA PHE A 337 18.81 -12.78 -41.10
C PHE A 337 19.74 -13.60 -42.03
N TYR A 338 19.47 -14.88 -42.26
CA TYR A 338 20.26 -15.72 -43.18
C TYR A 338 20.40 -15.15 -44.59
N ARG A 339 19.32 -14.57 -45.12
CA ARG A 339 19.35 -13.93 -46.44
C ARG A 339 20.32 -12.74 -46.47
N ILE A 340 20.31 -11.93 -45.42
CA ILE A 340 21.15 -10.73 -45.29
C ILE A 340 22.62 -11.15 -45.18
N LEU A 341 22.92 -12.16 -44.35
CA LEU A 341 24.25 -12.75 -44.24
C LEU A 341 24.75 -13.28 -45.60
N THR A 342 23.89 -13.99 -46.34
CA THR A 342 24.22 -14.56 -47.65
C THR A 342 24.53 -13.48 -48.69
N LEU A 343 23.76 -12.39 -48.71
CA LEU A 343 24.02 -11.23 -49.58
C LEU A 343 25.35 -10.54 -49.24
N ASN A 344 25.79 -10.64 -47.99
CA ASN A 344 27.08 -10.16 -47.51
C ASN A 344 28.23 -11.21 -47.62
N GLY A 345 27.97 -12.33 -48.30
CA GLY A 345 28.95 -13.39 -48.56
C GLY A 345 29.19 -14.36 -47.40
N TYR A 346 28.37 -14.31 -46.34
CA TYR A 346 28.44 -15.22 -45.20
C TYR A 346 27.41 -16.34 -45.33
N ILE A 347 27.86 -17.58 -45.24
CA ILE A 347 26.98 -18.77 -45.23
C ILE A 347 27.00 -19.34 -43.82
N VAL A 348 25.84 -19.41 -43.17
CA VAL A 348 25.73 -20.01 -41.83
C VAL A 348 25.95 -21.51 -41.91
N THR A 349 26.82 -22.01 -41.03
CA THR A 349 27.21 -23.43 -41.01
C THR A 349 26.75 -24.16 -39.76
N ASP A 350 26.64 -23.46 -38.64
CA ASP A 350 26.21 -24.01 -37.36
C ASP A 350 25.76 -22.86 -36.45
N HIS A 351 24.85 -23.15 -35.51
CA HIS A 351 24.34 -22.18 -34.54
C HIS A 351 24.03 -22.85 -33.20
N THR A 352 24.18 -22.10 -32.11
CA THR A 352 23.90 -22.53 -30.75
C THR A 352 23.02 -21.50 -30.06
N LYS A 353 21.77 -21.90 -29.76
CA LYS A 353 20.85 -21.08 -28.98
C LYS A 353 21.33 -20.99 -27.53
N LYS A 354 21.41 -19.78 -26.99
CA LYS A 354 21.81 -19.49 -25.60
C LYS A 354 20.61 -19.13 -24.73
N SER A 355 19.67 -18.39 -25.30
CA SER A 355 18.36 -18.09 -24.73
C SER A 355 17.34 -17.86 -25.85
N ASP A 356 16.09 -17.56 -25.52
CA ASP A 356 15.06 -17.20 -26.50
C ASP A 356 15.39 -15.92 -27.28
N SER A 357 16.33 -15.11 -26.79
CA SER A 357 16.74 -13.84 -27.39
C SER A 357 18.21 -13.81 -27.84
N LEU A 358 19.02 -14.84 -27.54
CA LEU A 358 20.45 -14.85 -27.81
C LEU A 358 20.88 -16.12 -28.55
N VAL A 359 21.56 -15.95 -29.67
CA VAL A 359 22.17 -17.04 -30.45
C VAL A 359 23.61 -16.70 -30.80
N PHE A 360 24.49 -17.70 -30.67
CA PHE A 360 25.81 -17.66 -31.28
C PHE A 360 25.82 -18.52 -32.52
N PHE A 361 26.43 -18.05 -33.61
CA PHE A 361 26.50 -18.82 -34.84
C PHE A 361 27.81 -18.61 -35.56
N VAL A 362 28.17 -19.59 -36.39
CA VAL A 362 29.40 -19.59 -37.18
C VAL A 362 29.06 -19.67 -38.65
N THR A 363 29.81 -18.90 -39.42
CA THR A 363 29.65 -18.74 -40.86
C THR A 363 30.97 -19.02 -41.57
N ILE A 364 30.87 -19.33 -42.86
CA ILE A 364 31.99 -19.31 -43.78
C ILE A 364 31.81 -18.11 -44.71
N LYS A 365 32.77 -17.20 -44.70
CA LYS A 365 32.84 -16.10 -45.67
C LYS A 365 33.72 -16.50 -46.84
N LYS A 366 33.18 -16.44 -48.04
CA LYS A 366 33.95 -16.63 -49.28
C LYS A 366 34.44 -15.28 -49.76
N PHE A 367 35.71 -15.20 -50.17
CA PHE A 367 36.32 -13.99 -50.71
C PHE A 367 37.30 -14.31 -51.83
N GLY A 368 37.51 -13.34 -52.73
CA GLY A 368 38.38 -13.49 -53.89
C GLY A 368 37.84 -14.42 -54.98
N SER A 369 38.45 -14.38 -56.17
CA SER A 369 38.10 -15.22 -57.32
C SER A 369 38.55 -16.67 -57.19
N GLU A 370 39.46 -16.98 -56.24
CA GLU A 370 40.07 -18.30 -56.05
C GLU A 370 39.38 -19.18 -54.99
N GLY A 371 38.20 -18.77 -54.48
CA GLY A 371 37.44 -19.59 -53.52
C GLY A 371 38.06 -19.64 -52.12
N GLN A 372 38.90 -18.66 -51.77
CA GLN A 372 39.43 -18.53 -50.42
C GLN A 372 38.27 -18.29 -49.43
N SER A 373 38.40 -18.86 -48.23
CA SER A 373 37.37 -18.70 -47.20
C SER A 373 37.96 -18.68 -45.81
N TYR A 374 37.27 -18.00 -44.91
CA TYR A 374 37.55 -18.02 -43.49
C TYR A 374 36.26 -18.19 -42.69
N LYS A 375 36.41 -18.61 -41.43
CA LYS A 375 35.29 -18.68 -40.49
C LYS A 375 35.08 -17.33 -39.82
N SER A 376 33.82 -16.96 -39.67
CA SER A 376 33.40 -15.82 -38.87
C SER A 376 32.32 -16.22 -37.89
N THR A 377 32.37 -15.68 -36.68
CA THR A 377 31.43 -15.97 -35.61
C THR A 377 30.62 -14.74 -35.27
N PHE A 378 29.37 -14.95 -34.88
CA PHE A 378 28.42 -13.89 -34.60
C PHE A 378 27.69 -14.20 -33.29
N ALA A 379 27.52 -13.19 -32.45
CA ALA A 379 26.51 -13.19 -31.41
C ALA A 379 25.40 -12.24 -31.83
N LEU A 380 24.16 -12.74 -31.86
CA LEU A 380 22.97 -11.95 -32.13
C LEU A 380 22.08 -11.93 -30.89
N ASP A 381 21.96 -10.75 -30.28
CA ASP A 381 21.09 -10.46 -29.14
C ASP A 381 19.89 -9.62 -29.58
N THR A 382 18.71 -10.21 -29.42
CA THR A 382 17.41 -9.64 -29.78
C THR A 382 16.60 -9.24 -28.54
N SER A 383 17.22 -9.20 -27.35
CA SER A 383 16.52 -8.98 -26.08
C SER A 383 16.06 -7.53 -25.85
N GLY A 384 16.64 -6.58 -26.59
CA GLY A 384 16.44 -5.15 -26.34
C GLY A 384 17.15 -4.64 -25.08
N TYR A 385 17.90 -5.46 -24.34
CA TYR A 385 18.74 -5.01 -23.23
C TYR A 385 20.19 -4.78 -23.66
N PRO A 386 20.93 -3.91 -22.95
CA PRO A 386 22.35 -3.73 -23.23
C PRO A 386 23.13 -5.03 -23.02
N MET A 387 23.86 -5.46 -24.05
CA MET A 387 24.69 -6.66 -23.97
C MET A 387 25.79 -6.47 -22.91
N ARG A 388 25.90 -7.43 -21.98
CA ARG A 388 26.81 -7.35 -20.82
C ARG A 388 28.10 -8.13 -21.03
N GLN A 389 29.13 -7.80 -20.24
CA GLN A 389 30.47 -8.41 -20.34
C GLN A 389 30.44 -9.95 -20.26
N ASN A 390 29.63 -10.54 -19.39
CA ASN A 390 29.56 -12.01 -19.29
C ASN A 390 29.14 -12.67 -20.62
N THR A 391 28.21 -12.05 -21.36
CA THR A 391 27.80 -12.54 -22.68
C THR A 391 28.93 -12.44 -23.69
N VAL A 392 29.68 -11.34 -23.64
CA VAL A 392 30.87 -11.12 -24.48
C VAL A 392 31.93 -12.18 -24.18
N ASP A 393 32.24 -12.42 -22.91
CA ASP A 393 33.24 -13.41 -22.51
C ASP A 393 32.88 -14.83 -23.00
N GLU A 394 31.60 -15.22 -22.84
CA GLU A 394 31.10 -16.51 -23.34
C GLU A 394 31.19 -16.59 -24.88
N PHE A 395 30.88 -15.51 -25.58
CA PHE A 395 31.02 -15.44 -27.03
C PHE A 395 32.48 -15.54 -27.48
N MET A 396 33.42 -14.98 -26.72
CA MET A 396 34.84 -15.08 -27.04
C MET A 396 35.35 -16.52 -26.91
N ASP A 397 34.89 -17.27 -25.93
CA ASP A 397 35.18 -18.71 -25.83
C ASP A 397 34.63 -19.48 -27.04
N TYR A 398 33.41 -19.16 -27.45
CA TYR A 398 32.80 -19.72 -28.66
C TYR A 398 33.64 -19.39 -29.92
N ALA A 399 34.03 -18.12 -30.10
CA ALA A 399 34.84 -17.69 -31.24
C ALA A 399 36.20 -18.40 -31.31
N ARG A 400 36.86 -18.58 -30.16
CA ARG A 400 38.13 -19.32 -30.04
C ARG A 400 37.99 -20.79 -30.42
N ALA A 401 36.92 -21.45 -29.97
CA ALA A 401 36.65 -22.85 -30.30
C ALA A 401 36.50 -23.07 -31.81
N TYR A 402 35.87 -22.14 -32.52
CA TYR A 402 35.70 -22.21 -33.97
C TYR A 402 36.89 -21.68 -34.78
N LYS A 403 37.94 -21.16 -34.12
CA LYS A 403 39.11 -20.53 -34.75
C LYS A 403 38.68 -19.42 -35.73
N SER A 404 37.77 -18.57 -35.26
CA SER A 404 37.20 -17.48 -36.04
C SER A 404 38.25 -16.45 -36.45
N ALA A 405 38.22 -16.01 -37.71
CA ALA A 405 39.08 -14.92 -38.19
C ALA A 405 38.51 -13.55 -37.83
N HIS A 406 37.18 -13.42 -37.86
CA HIS A 406 36.46 -12.19 -37.49
C HIS A 406 35.22 -12.54 -36.68
N SER A 407 35.01 -11.81 -35.59
CA SER A 407 33.89 -12.01 -34.69
C SER A 407 33.01 -10.77 -34.65
N PHE A 408 31.69 -10.95 -34.62
CA PHE A 408 30.74 -9.84 -34.63
C PHE A 408 29.79 -9.95 -33.43
N LEU A 409 29.65 -8.85 -32.69
CA LEU A 409 28.64 -8.72 -31.65
C LEU A 409 27.51 -7.83 -32.18
N ILE A 410 26.29 -8.33 -32.18
CA ILE A 410 25.10 -7.62 -32.66
C ILE A 410 24.07 -7.58 -31.54
N SER A 411 23.51 -6.40 -31.27
CA SER A 411 22.44 -6.18 -30.31
C SER A 411 21.42 -5.20 -30.87
N ILE A 412 20.13 -5.44 -30.62
CA ILE A 412 19.08 -4.43 -30.85
C ILE A 412 18.89 -3.50 -29.63
N GLY A 413 19.52 -3.80 -28.49
CA GLY A 413 19.30 -3.20 -27.18
C GLY A 413 20.43 -2.35 -26.63
N ASP A 414 21.40 -1.97 -27.48
CA ASP A 414 22.66 -1.30 -27.11
C ASP A 414 23.67 -2.27 -26.45
N PHE A 415 24.82 -1.72 -26.04
CA PHE A 415 25.93 -2.41 -25.37
C PHE A 415 26.23 -1.75 -24.03
N ALA A 416 26.62 -2.55 -23.02
CA ALA A 416 27.00 -2.00 -21.73
C ALA A 416 28.21 -1.05 -21.86
N PRO A 417 28.29 0.03 -21.06
CA PRO A 417 29.44 0.92 -21.11
C PRO A 417 30.71 0.19 -20.68
N ASN A 418 31.82 0.48 -21.36
CA ASN A 418 33.15 -0.08 -21.07
C ASN A 418 33.27 -1.61 -21.28
N LEU A 419 32.57 -2.18 -22.26
CA LEU A 419 32.83 -3.56 -22.69
C LEU A 419 34.28 -3.74 -23.11
N LYS A 420 34.89 -4.82 -22.64
CA LYS A 420 36.21 -5.27 -23.06
C LYS A 420 36.03 -6.28 -24.18
N VAL A 421 36.53 -5.93 -25.36
CA VAL A 421 36.54 -6.77 -26.55
C VAL A 421 37.95 -6.81 -27.13
N ASP A 422 38.32 -7.95 -27.71
CA ASP A 422 39.59 -8.08 -28.44
C ASP A 422 39.50 -7.33 -29.78
N ASP A 423 40.64 -6.89 -30.32
CA ASP A 423 40.72 -6.14 -31.59
C ASP A 423 40.10 -6.87 -32.80
N THR A 424 39.94 -8.20 -32.69
CA THR A 424 39.34 -9.06 -33.72
C THR A 424 37.81 -9.08 -33.68
N VAL A 425 37.20 -8.41 -32.72
CA VAL A 425 35.76 -8.36 -32.49
C VAL A 425 35.22 -7.02 -32.95
N MET A 426 34.24 -7.05 -33.85
CA MET A 426 33.52 -5.88 -34.30
C MET A 426 32.18 -5.80 -33.58
N ILE A 427 31.94 -4.67 -32.91
CA ILE A 427 30.63 -4.33 -32.35
C ILE A 427 29.78 -3.70 -33.46
N ILE A 428 28.57 -4.22 -33.62
CA ILE A 428 27.56 -3.70 -34.54
C ILE A 428 26.44 -3.13 -33.68
N GLU A 429 26.53 -1.82 -33.48
CA GLU A 429 25.53 -1.01 -32.79
C GLU A 429 24.16 -1.08 -33.48
N PRO A 430 23.05 -0.84 -32.76
CA PRO A 430 21.71 -0.92 -33.33
C PRO A 430 21.54 -0.12 -34.63
N GLU A 431 22.01 1.13 -34.71
CA GLU A 431 21.86 1.95 -35.92
C GLU A 431 22.63 1.34 -37.12
N ARG A 432 23.79 0.74 -36.87
CA ARG A 432 24.57 0.05 -37.91
C ARG A 432 23.89 -1.26 -38.32
N PHE A 433 23.32 -1.98 -37.36
CA PHE A 433 22.61 -3.22 -37.64
C PHE A 433 21.35 -2.98 -38.47
N GLU A 434 20.60 -1.92 -38.17
CA GLU A 434 19.46 -1.46 -38.97
C GLU A 434 19.88 -1.18 -40.42
N ALA A 435 20.94 -0.38 -40.61
CA ALA A 435 21.45 -0.06 -41.95
C ALA A 435 21.91 -1.31 -42.74
N ILE A 436 22.45 -2.32 -42.05
CA ILE A 436 22.81 -3.62 -42.66
C ILE A 436 21.54 -4.40 -43.07
N ILE A 437 20.52 -4.43 -42.22
CA ILE A 437 19.25 -5.12 -42.53
C ILE A 437 18.54 -4.47 -43.72
N GLU A 438 18.59 -3.14 -43.80
CA GLU A 438 18.02 -2.36 -44.92
C GLU A 438 18.87 -2.43 -46.20
N GLY A 439 20.07 -3.00 -46.12
CA GLY A 439 20.99 -3.12 -47.26
C GLY A 439 21.64 -1.79 -47.67
N VAL A 440 21.68 -0.82 -46.77
CA VAL A 440 22.33 0.49 -46.97
C VAL A 440 23.85 0.36 -46.88
N ILE A 441 24.34 -0.52 -46.00
CA ILE A 441 25.77 -0.82 -45.80
C ILE A 441 25.99 -2.33 -45.68
N SER A 442 27.23 -2.77 -45.87
CA SER A 442 27.69 -4.15 -45.66
C SER A 442 28.39 -4.32 -44.31
N PHE A 443 28.63 -5.57 -43.90
CA PHE A 443 29.48 -5.85 -42.71
C PHE A 443 30.95 -5.40 -42.86
N SER A 444 31.38 -5.06 -44.07
CA SER A 444 32.75 -4.65 -44.38
C SER A 444 32.94 -3.14 -44.50
N ASP A 445 31.85 -2.38 -44.59
CA ASP A 445 31.84 -0.91 -44.56
C ASP A 445 31.85 -0.43 -43.12
#